data_AF-A0A1I1QZE5-F1
#
_entry.id   AF-A0A1I1QZE5-F1
#
_cell.length_a   1.000
_cell.length_b   1.000
_cell.length_c   1.000
_cell.angle_alpha   90.00
_cell.angle_beta   90.00
_cell.angle_gamma   90.00
#
_symmetry.space_group_name_H-M   'P 1'
#
loop_
_entity.id
_entity.type
_entity.pdbx_description
1 polymer ?
#
loop_
_entity_poly.entity_id
_entity_poly.type
_entity_poly.pdbx_seq_one_letter_code
_entity_poly.pdbx_strand_id
1 'polypeptide(L)'
;MSLSPNMSSDPLSQRPAIGQFLNAGLFWLIVATLGALAFFWNGIDALLVAWQLPEYSHGPLIPLLSLLLFLRQLKTEPVHLGPQRDRWPGVVLLIVAMGFGMLGNFSGIDDVVAYALILWVGAILLISFGWQQGKHFWPPVLHLVYMLPLPGVLYFKLSTFLQMVSSELGVWFLHVLGVTVFLEGNIIDLGVFKLHVAEACSGLRYLFPILSFSYIFAVLYQGPMWHKAVLLISAAPITVFMNSVRIAIAGIIVENWGIDHVEGFSHFFEGWVIFMACVLILFFLAWLMLFLHPNKPSLTEALDLETSGLGTQLARVRFVQPSLALIAGAVLLIAGAAAWQMAPEAETRVPPREPFALFPRQLGEWQSTAPRALAPNVEKTLGADDYHSVHFFKREVEAPVELFMAWYNDQTQGGTHSPEICLPGAGWEIAWLERVDIAPEVGFDEPFMLNRAVIQKGEARMIAYYWFEQHGRHVAWDFAAKMYLLIDGFTIGRTDGALMRLITPIGQHETEAQAEKRLKEMFLLTVDQMPRFVPGQ
;
A
#
# COMPACT_ATOMS: atom_id res chain seq x y z
N MET A 1 -42.10 3.42 -60.20
CA MET A 1 -42.08 2.62 -58.96
C MET A 1 -40.70 2.78 -58.35
N SER A 2 -40.47 3.88 -57.61
CA SER A 2 -39.18 4.20 -56.99
C SER A 2 -39.25 3.85 -55.51
N LEU A 3 -38.53 2.80 -55.10
CA LEU A 3 -38.39 2.42 -53.70
C LEU A 3 -37.43 3.41 -53.04
N SER A 4 -37.98 4.26 -52.16
CA SER A 4 -37.24 5.09 -51.22
C SER A 4 -36.55 4.20 -50.18
N PRO A 5 -35.26 4.41 -49.87
CA PRO A 5 -34.58 3.69 -48.79
C PRO A 5 -35.11 4.19 -47.44
N ASN A 6 -35.59 3.25 -46.62
CA ASN A 6 -35.94 3.49 -45.22
C ASN A 6 -34.69 4.02 -44.49
N MET A 7 -34.72 5.30 -44.10
CA MET A 7 -33.77 5.84 -43.13
C MET A 7 -34.04 5.13 -41.80
N SER A 8 -33.14 4.22 -41.42
CA SER A 8 -33.08 3.65 -40.07
C SER A 8 -32.87 4.81 -39.09
N SER A 9 -33.91 5.16 -38.34
CA SER A 9 -33.84 6.15 -37.29
C SER A 9 -32.84 5.70 -36.22
N ASP A 10 -31.79 6.48 -35.99
CA ASP A 10 -30.85 6.27 -34.90
C ASP A 10 -31.63 6.32 -33.56
N PRO A 11 -31.69 5.22 -32.78
CA PRO A 11 -32.42 5.16 -31.52
C PRO A 11 -31.88 6.14 -30.46
N LEU A 12 -30.73 6.78 -30.69
CA LEU A 12 -30.18 7.83 -29.84
C LEU A 12 -30.81 9.21 -30.07
N SER A 13 -31.59 9.41 -31.15
CA SER A 13 -32.14 10.72 -31.55
C SER A 13 -33.45 11.13 -30.86
N GLN A 14 -34.14 10.21 -30.17
CA GLN A 14 -35.39 10.52 -29.47
C GLN A 14 -35.11 10.94 -28.01
N ARG A 15 -35.48 12.18 -27.65
CA ARG A 15 -35.50 12.64 -26.25
C ARG A 15 -36.67 11.97 -25.52
N PRO A 16 -36.43 11.07 -24.55
CA PRO A 16 -37.51 10.35 -23.89
C PRO A 16 -38.07 11.12 -22.69
N ALA A 17 -39.33 10.85 -22.34
CA ALA A 17 -39.98 11.37 -21.15
C ALA A 17 -39.30 10.83 -19.87
N ILE A 18 -39.28 11.64 -18.80
CA ILE A 18 -38.60 11.34 -17.52
C ILE A 18 -39.04 9.98 -16.92
N GLY A 19 -40.27 9.53 -17.17
CA GLY A 19 -40.76 8.21 -16.73
C GLY A 19 -40.13 6.99 -17.43
N GLN A 20 -39.45 7.18 -18.57
CA GLN A 20 -38.69 6.12 -19.27
C GLN A 20 -37.22 6.05 -18.83
N PHE A 21 -36.76 6.96 -17.96
CA PHE A 21 -35.37 7.01 -17.52
C PHE A 21 -35.01 5.91 -16.51
N LEU A 22 -35.96 5.44 -15.69
CA LEU A 22 -35.74 4.41 -14.68
C LEU A 22 -36.27 3.06 -15.19
N ASN A 23 -35.52 2.40 -16.08
CA ASN A 23 -35.79 1.00 -16.36
C ASN A 23 -35.38 0.13 -15.15
N ALA A 24 -35.96 -1.06 -15.01
CA ALA A 24 -35.67 -1.93 -13.87
C ALA A 24 -34.18 -2.29 -13.74
N GLY A 25 -33.45 -2.36 -14.86
CA GLY A 25 -32.01 -2.64 -14.84
C GLY A 25 -31.19 -1.49 -14.23
N LEU A 26 -31.47 -0.24 -14.61
CA LEU A 26 -30.84 0.94 -14.03
C LEU A 26 -31.17 1.09 -12.55
N PHE A 27 -32.42 0.81 -12.15
CA PHE A 27 -32.80 0.78 -10.74
C PHE A 27 -31.91 -0.20 -9.96
N TRP A 28 -31.80 -1.45 -10.41
CA TRP A 28 -30.97 -2.45 -9.72
C TRP A 28 -29.48 -2.15 -9.79
N LEU A 29 -29.00 -1.48 -10.85
CA LEU A 29 -27.62 -0.99 -10.90
C LEU A 29 -27.37 0.08 -9.84
N ILE A 30 -28.26 1.06 -9.69
CA ILE A 30 -28.18 2.08 -8.64
C ILE A 30 -28.20 1.42 -7.25
N VAL A 31 -29.11 0.48 -7.02
CA VAL A 31 -29.20 -0.27 -5.75
C VAL A 31 -27.91 -1.06 -5.50
N ALA A 32 -27.33 -1.72 -6.51
CA ALA A 32 -26.06 -2.41 -6.39
C ALA A 32 -24.90 -1.45 -6.06
N THR A 33 -24.86 -0.27 -6.71
CA THR A 33 -23.85 0.76 -6.43
C THR A 33 -23.98 1.32 -5.01
N LEU A 34 -25.19 1.65 -4.56
CA LEU A 34 -25.43 2.12 -3.18
C LEU A 34 -25.10 1.02 -2.16
N GLY A 35 -25.47 -0.23 -2.44
CA GLY A 35 -25.10 -1.38 -1.61
C GLY A 35 -23.59 -1.57 -1.52
N ALA A 36 -22.86 -1.40 -2.64
CA ALA A 36 -21.41 -1.46 -2.66
C ALA A 36 -20.76 -0.31 -1.87
N LEU A 37 -21.26 0.92 -2.02
CA LEU A 37 -20.76 2.07 -1.25
C LEU A 37 -20.92 1.84 0.27
N ALA A 38 -22.03 1.23 0.69
CA ALA A 38 -22.26 0.87 2.09
C ALA A 38 -21.37 -0.30 2.55
N PHE A 39 -21.25 -1.35 1.73
CA PHE A 39 -20.49 -2.56 2.08
C PHE A 39 -18.97 -2.33 2.13
N PHE A 40 -18.44 -1.56 1.17
CA PHE A 40 -17.01 -1.25 1.05
C PHE A 40 -16.64 0.09 1.72
N TRP A 41 -17.49 0.63 2.60
CA TRP A 41 -17.29 1.96 3.19
C TRP A 41 -15.93 2.12 3.87
N ASN A 42 -15.48 1.12 4.65
CA ASN A 42 -14.16 1.16 5.31
C ASN A 42 -13.01 1.30 4.31
N GLY A 43 -13.08 0.61 3.17
CA GLY A 43 -12.09 0.75 2.10
C GLY A 43 -12.16 2.12 1.41
N ILE A 44 -13.35 2.70 1.27
CA ILE A 44 -13.50 4.06 0.74
C ILE A 44 -12.92 5.09 1.71
N ASP A 45 -13.19 4.94 3.01
CA ASP A 45 -12.66 5.81 4.06
C ASP A 45 -11.13 5.74 4.10
N ALA A 46 -10.55 4.54 4.05
CA ALA A 46 -9.11 4.35 3.94
C ALA A 46 -8.50 5.04 2.71
N LEU A 47 -9.18 4.99 1.55
CA LEU A 47 -8.75 5.75 0.37
C LEU A 47 -8.83 7.26 0.58
N LEU A 48 -9.90 7.76 1.19
CA LEU A 48 -10.06 9.19 1.48
C LEU A 48 -9.01 9.71 2.45
N VAL A 49 -8.62 8.91 3.43
CA VAL A 49 -7.51 9.21 4.35
C VAL A 49 -6.18 9.16 3.60
N ALA A 50 -5.92 8.10 2.84
CA ALA A 50 -4.68 7.95 2.08
C ALA A 50 -4.46 9.10 1.09
N TRP A 51 -5.52 9.57 0.42
CA TRP A 51 -5.45 10.67 -0.56
C TRP A 51 -5.12 12.04 0.06
N GLN A 52 -5.11 12.17 1.39
CA GLN A 52 -4.61 13.37 2.07
C GLN A 52 -3.08 13.39 2.16
N LEU A 53 -2.42 12.24 1.97
CA LEU A 53 -0.96 12.14 1.92
C LEU A 53 -0.43 12.73 0.61
N PRO A 54 0.70 13.47 0.64
CA PRO A 54 1.31 14.05 -0.56
C PRO A 54 1.51 13.04 -1.70
N GLU A 55 1.87 11.80 -1.35
CA GLU A 55 2.20 10.71 -2.28
C GLU A 55 1.00 10.18 -3.07
N TYR A 56 -0.20 10.29 -2.49
CA TYR A 56 -1.45 9.76 -3.04
C TYR A 56 -2.46 10.85 -3.39
N SER A 57 -2.05 12.12 -3.34
CA SER A 57 -2.91 13.29 -3.62
C SER A 57 -3.57 13.29 -5.01
N HIS A 58 -3.06 12.51 -5.97
CA HIS A 58 -3.67 12.32 -7.30
C HIS A 58 -4.86 11.33 -7.30
N GLY A 59 -5.01 10.54 -6.24
CA GLY A 59 -5.99 9.47 -6.12
C GLY A 59 -7.44 9.86 -6.45
N PRO A 60 -7.98 11.01 -5.99
CA PRO A 60 -9.34 11.43 -6.30
C PRO A 60 -9.63 11.62 -7.79
N LEU A 61 -8.59 11.90 -8.59
CA LEU A 61 -8.72 12.11 -10.03
C LEU A 61 -8.80 10.77 -10.80
N ILE A 62 -8.28 9.68 -10.23
CA ILE A 62 -8.19 8.37 -10.89
C ILE A 62 -9.56 7.80 -11.25
N PRO A 63 -10.58 7.76 -10.36
CA PRO A 63 -11.93 7.30 -10.74
C PRO A 63 -12.54 8.11 -11.90
N LEU A 64 -12.31 9.43 -11.94
CA LEU A 64 -12.82 10.30 -13.00
C LEU A 64 -12.16 9.98 -14.34
N LEU A 65 -10.83 9.79 -14.34
CA LEU A 65 -10.08 9.43 -15.54
C LEU A 65 -10.39 7.99 -15.99
N SER A 66 -10.58 7.04 -15.08
CA SER A 66 -11.05 5.69 -15.38
C SER A 66 -12.46 5.70 -16.00
N LEU A 67 -13.36 6.53 -15.49
CA LEU A 67 -14.70 6.70 -16.07
C LEU A 67 -14.61 7.31 -17.48
N LEU A 68 -13.75 8.31 -17.68
CA LEU A 68 -13.52 8.90 -19.01
C LEU A 68 -12.97 7.86 -20.00
N LEU A 69 -11.98 7.06 -19.58
CA LEU A 69 -11.44 5.94 -20.36
C LEU A 69 -12.53 4.93 -20.74
N PHE A 70 -13.39 4.57 -19.78
CA PHE A 70 -14.51 3.66 -20.01
C PHE A 70 -15.52 4.23 -21.01
N LEU A 71 -15.93 5.50 -20.83
CA LEU A 71 -16.87 6.17 -21.75
C LEU A 71 -16.30 6.30 -23.17
N ARG A 72 -14.99 6.51 -23.29
CA ARG A 72 -14.31 6.50 -24.60
C ARG A 72 -14.35 5.09 -25.21
N GLN A 73 -14.03 4.07 -24.45
CA GLN A 73 -14.03 2.68 -24.93
C GLN A 73 -15.43 2.20 -25.32
N LEU A 74 -16.48 2.70 -24.68
CA LEU A 74 -17.87 2.45 -25.10
C LEU A 74 -18.17 2.94 -26.52
N LYS A 75 -17.46 3.97 -27.03
CA LYS A 75 -17.65 4.43 -28.41
C LYS A 75 -17.24 3.38 -29.44
N THR A 76 -16.16 2.66 -29.15
CA THR A 76 -15.62 1.62 -30.06
C THR A 76 -16.41 0.31 -29.98
N GLU A 77 -17.18 0.12 -28.91
CA GLU A 77 -17.96 -1.09 -28.68
C GLU A 77 -19.41 -0.93 -29.22
N PRO A 78 -19.91 -1.90 -30.03
CA PRO A 78 -21.26 -1.84 -30.57
C PRO A 78 -22.32 -2.02 -29.47
N VAL A 79 -23.48 -1.39 -29.68
CA VAL A 79 -24.60 -1.48 -28.73
C VAL A 79 -25.30 -2.84 -28.90
N HIS A 80 -25.21 -3.69 -27.88
CA HIS A 80 -25.94 -4.95 -27.82
C HIS A 80 -27.20 -4.81 -26.96
N LEU A 81 -28.38 -4.83 -27.61
CA LEU A 81 -29.68 -4.71 -26.95
C LEU A 81 -30.30 -6.06 -26.54
N GLY A 82 -29.64 -7.19 -26.87
CA GLY A 82 -30.13 -8.53 -26.58
C GLY A 82 -29.84 -9.03 -25.15
N PRO A 83 -30.49 -10.12 -24.70
CA PRO A 83 -30.21 -10.74 -23.41
C PRO A 83 -28.76 -11.25 -23.32
N GLN A 84 -28.01 -10.78 -22.34
CA GLN A 84 -26.66 -11.25 -22.07
C GLN A 84 -26.70 -12.60 -21.35
N ARG A 85 -26.16 -13.66 -21.98
CA ARG A 85 -26.15 -15.03 -21.43
C ARG A 85 -24.88 -15.35 -20.63
N ASP A 86 -23.75 -14.72 -20.94
CA ASP A 86 -22.43 -15.06 -20.39
C ASP A 86 -22.08 -14.19 -19.18
N ARG A 87 -22.95 -14.15 -18.17
CA ARG A 87 -22.77 -13.30 -16.96
C ARG A 87 -22.03 -13.98 -15.81
N TRP A 88 -21.87 -15.30 -15.87
CA TRP A 88 -21.30 -16.09 -14.76
C TRP A 88 -19.89 -15.65 -14.34
N PRO A 89 -18.97 -15.19 -15.22
CA PRO A 89 -17.65 -14.72 -14.76
C PRO A 89 -17.76 -13.48 -13.87
N GLY A 90 -18.74 -12.61 -14.15
CA GLY A 90 -19.03 -11.45 -13.31
C GLY A 90 -19.59 -11.85 -11.95
N VAL A 91 -20.40 -12.91 -11.87
CA VAL A 91 -20.90 -13.44 -10.59
C VAL A 91 -19.76 -14.04 -9.77
N VAL A 92 -18.87 -14.81 -10.38
CA VAL A 92 -17.68 -15.36 -9.70
C VAL A 92 -16.80 -14.23 -9.18
N LEU A 93 -16.54 -13.21 -10.01
CA LEU A 93 -15.75 -12.06 -9.59
C LEU A 93 -16.44 -11.25 -8.47
N LEU A 94 -17.77 -11.15 -8.48
CA LEU A 94 -18.54 -10.53 -7.39
C LEU A 94 -18.37 -11.29 -6.08
N ILE A 95 -18.48 -12.63 -6.10
CA ILE A 95 -18.28 -13.47 -4.91
C ILE A 95 -16.85 -13.30 -4.38
N VAL A 96 -15.85 -13.26 -5.27
CA VAL A 96 -14.46 -13.00 -4.90
C VAL A 96 -14.31 -11.60 -4.27
N ALA A 97 -14.89 -10.57 -4.89
CA ALA A 97 -14.87 -9.21 -4.35
C ALA A 97 -15.53 -9.12 -2.96
N MET A 98 -16.70 -9.72 -2.78
CA MET A 98 -17.37 -9.78 -1.48
C MET A 98 -16.56 -10.57 -0.46
N GLY A 99 -15.93 -11.68 -0.85
CA GLY A 99 -15.06 -12.49 0.01
C GLY A 99 -13.83 -11.71 0.50
N PHE A 100 -13.15 -10.99 -0.39
CA PHE A 100 -12.04 -10.11 -0.01
C PHE A 100 -12.51 -8.93 0.84
N GLY A 101 -13.66 -8.33 0.53
CA GLY A 101 -14.23 -7.25 1.34
C GLY A 101 -14.61 -7.70 2.75
N MET A 102 -15.22 -8.88 2.88
CA MET A 102 -15.46 -9.52 4.18
C MET A 102 -14.16 -9.79 4.91
N LEU A 103 -13.19 -10.44 4.25
CA LEU A 103 -11.90 -10.76 4.85
C LEU A 103 -11.19 -9.50 5.35
N GLY A 104 -11.16 -8.43 4.55
CA GLY A 104 -10.56 -7.15 4.91
C GLY A 104 -11.25 -6.47 6.09
N ASN A 105 -12.59 -6.41 6.06
CA ASN A 105 -13.39 -5.86 7.16
C ASN A 105 -13.18 -6.65 8.44
N PHE A 106 -13.22 -7.98 8.37
CA PHE A 106 -12.94 -8.82 9.53
C PHE A 106 -11.50 -8.57 9.99
N SER A 107 -10.51 -8.57 9.10
CA SER A 107 -9.08 -8.46 9.42
C SER A 107 -8.60 -7.11 9.93
N GLY A 108 -9.45 -6.08 9.95
CA GLY A 108 -9.00 -4.70 10.17
C GLY A 108 -7.90 -4.31 9.17
N ILE A 109 -8.07 -4.71 7.90
CA ILE A 109 -7.17 -4.34 6.80
C ILE A 109 -8.02 -3.64 5.73
N ASP A 110 -8.29 -2.36 5.97
CA ASP A 110 -9.17 -1.55 5.12
C ASP A 110 -8.63 -1.41 3.68
N ASP A 111 -7.30 -1.46 3.49
CA ASP A 111 -6.68 -1.51 2.17
C ASP A 111 -7.19 -2.70 1.33
N VAL A 112 -7.36 -3.87 1.94
CA VAL A 112 -7.89 -5.06 1.24
C VAL A 112 -9.35 -4.85 0.83
N VAL A 113 -10.12 -4.11 1.64
CA VAL A 113 -11.51 -3.71 1.31
C VAL A 113 -11.52 -2.76 0.12
N ALA A 114 -10.57 -1.81 0.07
CA ALA A 114 -10.39 -0.91 -1.07
C ALA A 114 -10.00 -1.66 -2.35
N TYR A 115 -9.16 -2.70 -2.23
CA TYR A 115 -8.77 -3.54 -3.38
C TYR A 115 -9.96 -4.34 -3.91
N ALA A 116 -10.79 -4.86 -2.99
CA ALA A 116 -12.02 -5.58 -3.31
C ALA A 116 -13.05 -4.70 -4.05
N LEU A 117 -13.10 -3.39 -3.76
CA LEU A 117 -13.95 -2.44 -4.48
C LEU A 117 -13.63 -2.41 -5.98
N ILE A 118 -12.35 -2.49 -6.38
CA ILE A 118 -11.96 -2.53 -7.79
C ILE A 118 -12.45 -3.83 -8.45
N LEU A 119 -12.33 -4.96 -7.75
CA LEU A 119 -12.86 -6.24 -8.22
C LEU A 119 -14.39 -6.17 -8.42
N TRP A 120 -15.10 -5.49 -7.51
CA TRP A 120 -16.53 -5.23 -7.64
C TRP A 120 -16.85 -4.38 -8.88
N VAL A 121 -16.06 -3.34 -9.19
CA VAL A 121 -16.22 -2.56 -10.43
C VAL A 121 -16.05 -3.45 -11.67
N GLY A 122 -15.07 -4.36 -11.67
CA GLY A 122 -14.93 -5.36 -12.73
C GLY A 122 -16.14 -6.29 -12.82
N ALA A 123 -16.64 -6.76 -11.67
CA ALA A 123 -17.78 -7.65 -11.59
C ALA A 123 -19.06 -7.02 -12.14
N ILE A 124 -19.36 -5.77 -11.77
CA ILE A 124 -20.57 -5.07 -12.22
C ILE A 124 -20.54 -4.82 -13.73
N LEU A 125 -19.37 -4.55 -14.31
CA LEU A 125 -19.21 -4.43 -15.76
C LEU A 125 -19.46 -5.77 -16.47
N LEU A 126 -18.91 -6.88 -15.96
CA LEU A 126 -19.13 -8.21 -16.52
C LEU A 126 -20.58 -8.68 -16.39
N ILE A 127 -21.28 -8.34 -15.30
CA ILE A 127 -22.70 -8.65 -15.12
C ILE A 127 -23.57 -7.81 -16.07
N SER A 128 -23.23 -6.53 -16.24
CA SER A 128 -23.99 -5.59 -17.06
C SER A 128 -23.84 -5.86 -18.56
N PHE A 129 -22.60 -6.06 -19.03
CA PHE A 129 -22.26 -6.23 -20.44
C PHE A 129 -22.07 -7.69 -20.88
N GLY A 130 -22.00 -8.65 -19.95
CA GLY A 130 -21.62 -10.03 -20.23
C GLY A 130 -20.12 -10.19 -20.51
N TRP A 131 -19.62 -11.42 -20.52
CA TRP A 131 -18.20 -11.71 -20.75
C TRP A 131 -17.68 -11.25 -22.12
N GLN A 132 -18.48 -11.44 -23.18
CA GLN A 132 -18.05 -11.19 -24.56
C GLN A 132 -17.64 -9.73 -24.79
N GLN A 133 -18.44 -8.79 -24.29
CA GLN A 133 -18.17 -7.36 -24.38
C GLN A 133 -17.41 -6.85 -23.14
N GLY A 134 -17.83 -7.26 -21.94
CA GLY A 134 -17.32 -6.75 -20.67
C GLY A 134 -15.82 -6.93 -20.47
N LYS A 135 -15.23 -8.03 -20.98
CA LYS A 135 -13.78 -8.28 -20.87
C LYS A 135 -12.92 -7.20 -21.53
N HIS A 136 -13.45 -6.47 -22.51
CA HIS A 136 -12.69 -5.42 -23.19
C HIS A 136 -12.49 -4.20 -22.29
N PHE A 137 -13.37 -3.97 -21.31
CA PHE A 137 -13.29 -2.85 -20.36
C PHE A 137 -12.29 -3.07 -19.22
N TRP A 138 -11.36 -4.03 -19.34
CA TRP A 138 -10.31 -4.20 -18.34
C TRP A 138 -9.38 -2.98 -18.20
N PRO A 139 -9.07 -2.15 -19.24
CA PRO A 139 -8.16 -1.03 -19.06
C PRO A 139 -8.63 0.04 -18.06
N PRO A 140 -9.87 0.58 -18.13
CA PRO A 140 -10.34 1.54 -17.14
C PRO A 140 -10.46 0.94 -15.73
N VAL A 141 -10.75 -0.36 -15.61
CA VAL A 141 -10.78 -1.06 -14.31
C VAL A 141 -9.37 -1.17 -13.74
N LEU A 142 -8.37 -1.58 -14.55
CA LEU A 142 -6.99 -1.67 -14.09
C LEU A 142 -6.44 -0.29 -13.71
N HIS A 143 -6.84 0.77 -14.41
CA HIS A 143 -6.42 2.12 -14.07
C HIS A 143 -6.82 2.54 -12.65
N LEU A 144 -7.90 1.98 -12.09
CA LEU A 144 -8.29 2.24 -10.69
C LEU A 144 -7.22 1.80 -9.68
N VAL A 145 -6.35 0.85 -10.04
CA VAL A 145 -5.27 0.39 -9.14
C VAL A 145 -4.33 1.54 -8.75
N TYR A 146 -4.16 2.54 -9.61
CA TYR A 146 -3.29 3.69 -9.31
C TYR A 146 -3.82 4.66 -8.25
N MET A 147 -5.07 4.48 -7.79
CA MET A 147 -5.63 5.21 -6.65
C MET A 147 -5.36 4.54 -5.31
N LEU A 148 -4.89 3.29 -5.33
CA LEU A 148 -4.74 2.46 -4.13
C LEU A 148 -3.42 2.76 -3.41
N PRO A 149 -3.43 2.85 -2.06
CA PRO A 149 -2.20 2.79 -1.29
C PRO A 149 -1.54 1.42 -1.45
N LEU A 150 -0.21 1.40 -1.48
CA LEU A 150 0.54 0.14 -1.48
C LEU A 150 0.52 -0.45 -0.07
N PRO A 151 0.55 -1.79 0.08
CA PRO A 151 0.73 -2.40 1.39
C PRO A 151 2.00 -1.86 2.07
N GLY A 152 1.94 -1.52 3.36
CA GLY A 152 3.02 -0.82 4.06
C GLY A 152 4.41 -1.40 3.84
N VAL A 153 4.57 -2.73 3.93
CA VAL A 153 5.85 -3.42 3.67
C VAL A 153 6.39 -3.13 2.26
N LEU A 154 5.53 -3.14 1.25
CA LEU A 154 5.92 -2.86 -0.13
C LEU A 154 6.24 -1.38 -0.31
N TYR A 155 5.44 -0.50 0.29
CA TYR A 155 5.67 0.95 0.29
C TYR A 155 7.04 1.29 0.88
N PHE A 156 7.36 0.83 2.09
CA PHE A 156 8.64 1.13 2.75
C PHE A 156 9.83 0.53 2.01
N LYS A 157 9.73 -0.72 1.53
CA LYS A 157 10.81 -1.34 0.72
C LYS A 157 11.08 -0.55 -0.55
N LEU A 158 10.02 -0.15 -1.27
CA LEU A 158 10.16 0.66 -2.47
C LEU A 158 10.71 2.05 -2.15
N SER A 159 10.21 2.70 -1.09
CA SER A 159 10.68 4.01 -0.65
C SER A 159 12.18 4.00 -0.34
N THR A 160 12.64 3.06 0.49
CA THR A 160 14.07 2.93 0.84
C THR A 160 14.93 2.64 -0.38
N PHE A 161 14.48 1.75 -1.26
CA PHE A 161 15.20 1.43 -2.50
C PHE A 161 15.34 2.66 -3.41
N LEU A 162 14.26 3.41 -3.63
CA LEU A 162 14.29 4.60 -4.48
C LEU A 162 15.10 5.75 -3.85
N GLN A 163 15.09 5.89 -2.52
CA GLN A 163 15.94 6.86 -1.82
C GLN A 163 17.41 6.56 -2.03
N MET A 164 17.83 5.30 -1.89
CA MET A 164 19.22 4.88 -2.11
C MET A 164 19.67 5.21 -3.54
N VAL A 165 18.92 4.73 -4.54
CA VAL A 165 19.25 4.98 -5.96
C VAL A 165 19.27 6.47 -6.28
N SER A 166 18.30 7.24 -5.77
CA SER A 166 18.24 8.67 -6.03
C SER A 166 19.38 9.44 -5.35
N SER A 167 19.82 8.99 -4.18
CA SER A 167 20.94 9.61 -3.44
C SER A 167 22.27 9.34 -4.14
N GLU A 168 22.51 8.11 -4.59
CA GLU A 168 23.71 7.75 -5.38
C GLU A 168 23.79 8.56 -6.68
N LEU A 169 22.69 8.62 -7.43
CA LEU A 169 22.63 9.41 -8.67
C LEU A 169 22.73 10.92 -8.38
N GLY A 170 22.13 11.41 -7.30
CA GLY A 170 22.23 12.80 -6.87
C GLY A 170 23.68 13.19 -6.56
N VAL A 171 24.41 12.34 -5.84
CA VAL A 171 25.84 12.51 -5.55
C VAL A 171 26.68 12.43 -6.82
N TRP A 172 26.35 11.53 -7.74
CA TRP A 172 26.99 11.49 -9.05
C TRP A 172 26.85 12.82 -9.82
N PHE A 173 25.66 13.41 -9.83
CA PHE A 173 25.45 14.75 -10.42
C PHE A 173 26.24 15.85 -9.70
N LEU A 174 26.32 15.81 -8.36
CA LEU A 174 27.12 16.75 -7.58
C LEU A 174 28.61 16.66 -7.94
N HIS A 175 29.15 15.45 -8.06
CA HIS A 175 30.53 15.23 -8.50
C HIS A 175 30.77 15.75 -9.92
N VAL A 176 29.83 15.51 -10.85
CA VAL A 176 29.90 16.05 -12.23
C VAL A 176 29.94 17.58 -12.22
N LEU A 177 29.27 18.22 -11.26
CA LEU A 177 29.23 19.67 -11.11
C LEU A 177 30.36 20.23 -10.22
N GLY A 178 31.31 19.40 -9.80
CA GLY A 178 32.51 19.80 -9.06
C GLY A 178 32.31 19.98 -7.56
N VAL A 179 31.18 19.52 -7.00
CA VAL A 179 30.91 19.57 -5.55
C VAL A 179 31.45 18.29 -4.91
N THR A 180 32.32 18.44 -3.91
CA THR A 180 32.90 17.29 -3.19
C THR A 180 31.98 16.89 -2.05
N VAL A 181 31.38 15.70 -2.14
CA VAL A 181 30.49 15.15 -1.10
C VAL A 181 30.80 13.69 -0.84
N PHE A 182 30.52 13.25 0.38
CA PHE A 182 30.58 11.85 0.78
C PHE A 182 29.17 11.33 1.05
N LEU A 183 28.84 10.12 0.57
CA LEU A 183 27.54 9.49 0.79
C LEU A 183 27.69 8.37 1.82
N GLU A 184 26.94 8.46 2.92
CA GLU A 184 26.85 7.42 3.94
C GLU A 184 25.38 7.01 4.12
N GLY A 185 24.99 5.89 3.51
CA GLY A 185 23.57 5.49 3.40
C GLY A 185 22.77 6.55 2.63
N ASN A 186 21.80 7.18 3.29
CA ASN A 186 20.99 8.27 2.72
C ASN A 186 21.42 9.67 3.23
N ILE A 187 22.62 9.79 3.81
CA ILE A 187 23.17 11.04 4.31
C ILE A 187 24.24 11.53 3.34
N ILE A 188 24.04 12.73 2.78
CA ILE A 188 25.01 13.42 1.94
C ILE A 188 25.79 14.39 2.83
N ASP A 189 27.06 14.10 3.04
CA ASP A 189 27.99 14.89 3.84
C ASP A 189 28.76 15.88 2.95
N LEU A 190 28.49 17.17 3.16
CA LEU A 190 29.16 18.32 2.52
C LEU A 190 30.30 18.88 3.41
N GLY A 191 30.74 18.12 4.41
CA GLY A 191 31.73 18.53 5.41
C GLY A 191 31.12 19.35 6.54
N VAL A 192 30.73 20.60 6.27
CA VAL A 192 30.15 21.49 7.29
C VAL A 192 28.66 21.20 7.49
N PHE A 193 27.97 20.79 6.42
CA PHE A 193 26.55 20.47 6.44
C PHE A 193 26.31 18.98 6.14
N LYS A 194 25.28 18.41 6.77
CA LYS A 194 24.81 17.06 6.48
C LYS A 194 23.37 17.13 6.01
N LEU A 195 23.13 16.62 4.80
CA LEU A 195 21.79 16.55 4.22
C LEU A 195 21.26 15.13 4.34
N HIS A 196 20.16 15.00 5.06
CA HIS A 196 19.44 13.74 5.16
C HIS A 196 18.42 13.66 4.03
N VAL A 197 18.56 12.66 3.15
CA VAL A 197 17.53 12.33 2.17
C VAL A 197 16.41 11.59 2.89
N ALA A 198 15.47 12.38 3.44
CA ALA A 198 14.31 11.86 4.17
C ALA A 198 13.33 11.13 3.24
N GLU A 199 12.34 10.47 3.83
CA GLU A 199 11.33 9.69 3.12
C GLU A 199 10.58 10.48 2.02
N ALA A 200 10.34 11.76 2.26
CA ALA A 200 9.74 12.70 1.30
C ALA A 200 10.57 12.86 0.00
N CYS A 201 11.85 12.48 0.03
CA CYS A 201 12.76 12.51 -1.12
C CYS A 201 12.88 11.16 -1.83
N SER A 202 12.03 10.17 -1.52
CA SER A 202 11.98 8.88 -2.23
C SER A 202 11.55 8.99 -3.70
N GLY A 203 10.88 10.09 -4.08
CA GLY A 203 10.33 10.29 -5.42
C GLY A 203 8.96 9.61 -5.63
N LEU A 204 8.43 8.88 -4.65
CA LEU A 204 7.12 8.21 -4.74
C LEU A 204 5.98 9.17 -5.06
N ARG A 205 6.04 10.39 -4.50
CA ARG A 205 5.11 11.50 -4.76
C ARG A 205 4.93 11.86 -6.23
N TYR A 206 5.95 11.66 -7.05
CA TYR A 206 5.87 11.89 -8.49
C TYR A 206 5.70 10.58 -9.26
N LEU A 207 6.22 9.47 -8.73
CA LEU A 207 6.21 8.18 -9.41
C LEU A 207 4.79 7.68 -9.64
N PHE A 208 3.96 7.68 -8.60
CA PHE A 208 2.59 7.17 -8.68
C PHE A 208 1.71 7.93 -9.69
N PRO A 209 1.63 9.28 -9.67
CA PRO A 209 0.85 10.00 -10.67
C PRO A 209 1.45 9.87 -12.08
N ILE A 210 2.78 9.82 -12.25
CA ILE A 210 3.40 9.62 -13.56
C ILE A 210 3.15 8.21 -14.11
N LEU A 211 3.14 7.18 -13.25
CA LEU A 211 2.74 5.82 -13.65
C LEU A 211 1.28 5.77 -14.13
N SER A 212 0.36 6.41 -13.41
CA SER A 212 -1.04 6.54 -13.84
C SER A 212 -1.14 7.29 -15.17
N PHE A 213 -0.48 8.44 -15.28
CA PHE A 213 -0.49 9.25 -16.50
C PHE A 213 0.08 8.46 -17.68
N SER A 214 1.20 7.76 -17.48
CA SER A 214 1.82 6.91 -18.49
C SER A 214 0.91 5.75 -18.90
N TYR A 215 0.18 5.16 -17.95
CA TYR A 215 -0.82 4.14 -18.25
C TYR A 215 -1.94 4.68 -19.15
N ILE A 216 -2.55 5.82 -18.78
CA ILE A 216 -3.57 6.48 -19.60
C ILE A 216 -3.00 6.72 -20.98
N PHE A 217 -1.84 7.37 -21.05
CA PHE A 217 -1.15 7.69 -22.30
C PHE A 217 -0.96 6.44 -23.17
N ALA A 218 -0.46 5.34 -22.62
CA ALA A 218 -0.25 4.07 -23.32
C ALA A 218 -1.56 3.43 -23.81
N VAL A 219 -2.66 3.57 -23.04
CA VAL A 219 -4.00 3.13 -23.47
C VAL A 219 -4.50 4.00 -24.63
N LEU A 220 -4.33 5.33 -24.56
CA LEU A 220 -4.79 6.23 -25.63
C LEU A 220 -3.93 6.13 -26.91
N TYR A 221 -2.66 5.72 -26.77
CA TYR A 221 -1.67 5.68 -27.83
C TYR A 221 -1.96 4.56 -28.86
N GLN A 222 -2.16 4.94 -30.12
CA GLN A 222 -2.45 4.06 -31.26
C GLN A 222 -1.19 3.57 -31.99
N GLY A 223 -0.19 3.09 -31.24
CA GLY A 223 1.03 2.53 -31.80
C GLY A 223 1.33 1.09 -31.33
N PRO A 224 2.48 0.53 -31.74
CA PRO A 224 2.90 -0.81 -31.39
C PRO A 224 2.92 -1.05 -29.87
N MET A 225 2.63 -2.29 -29.43
CA MET A 225 2.63 -2.65 -28.01
C MET A 225 3.97 -2.39 -27.31
N TRP A 226 5.09 -2.45 -28.05
CA TRP A 226 6.40 -2.15 -27.48
C TRP A 226 6.59 -0.65 -27.17
N HIS A 227 6.01 0.28 -27.95
CA HIS A 227 6.00 1.70 -27.58
C HIS A 227 5.27 1.91 -26.26
N LYS A 228 4.10 1.26 -26.11
CA LYS A 228 3.29 1.31 -24.88
C LYS A 228 4.07 0.79 -23.68
N ALA A 229 4.77 -0.34 -23.84
CA ALA A 229 5.63 -0.90 -22.80
C ALA A 229 6.78 0.04 -22.42
N VAL A 230 7.48 0.61 -23.41
CA VAL A 230 8.57 1.56 -23.17
C VAL A 230 8.08 2.80 -22.42
N LEU A 231 6.93 3.36 -22.78
CA LEU A 231 6.35 4.53 -22.10
C LEU A 231 5.95 4.21 -20.66
N LEU A 232 5.34 3.05 -20.43
CA LEU A 232 4.94 2.63 -19.09
C LEU A 232 6.14 2.36 -18.20
N ILE A 233 7.14 1.65 -18.71
CA ILE A 233 8.36 1.30 -17.97
C ILE A 233 9.22 2.55 -17.71
N SER A 234 9.27 3.50 -18.64
CA SER A 234 10.10 4.71 -18.50
C SER A 234 9.62 5.67 -17.41
N ALA A 235 8.36 5.58 -16.98
CA ALA A 235 7.82 6.37 -15.87
C ALA A 235 8.70 6.28 -14.60
N ALA A 236 9.16 5.08 -14.25
CA ALA A 236 10.00 4.87 -13.07
C ALA A 236 11.42 5.46 -13.22
N PRO A 237 12.21 5.11 -14.25
CA PRO A 237 13.51 5.72 -14.49
C PRO A 237 13.47 7.24 -14.65
N ILE A 238 12.48 7.79 -15.36
CA ILE A 238 12.34 9.25 -15.53
C ILE A 238 12.12 9.92 -14.17
N THR A 239 11.28 9.33 -13.32
CA THR A 239 11.01 9.88 -11.99
C THR A 239 12.24 9.81 -11.09
N VAL A 240 12.93 8.67 -11.06
CA VAL A 240 14.17 8.50 -10.28
C VAL A 240 15.23 9.49 -10.74
N PHE A 241 15.42 9.63 -12.05
CA PHE A 241 16.34 10.60 -12.62
C PHE A 241 16.02 12.03 -12.18
N MET A 242 14.76 12.47 -12.34
CA MET A 242 14.35 13.83 -11.97
C MET A 242 14.43 14.07 -10.46
N ASN A 243 14.14 13.06 -9.66
CA ASN A 243 14.30 13.13 -8.21
C ASN A 243 15.79 13.24 -7.82
N SER A 244 16.68 12.54 -8.52
CA SER A 244 18.14 12.65 -8.32
C SER A 244 18.66 14.05 -8.68
N VAL A 245 18.16 14.63 -9.78
CA VAL A 245 18.46 16.01 -10.17
C VAL A 245 17.99 17.00 -9.10
N ARG A 246 16.80 16.80 -8.53
CA ARG A 246 16.30 17.61 -7.40
C ARG A 246 17.25 17.54 -6.20
N ILE A 247 17.69 16.34 -5.81
CA ILE A 247 18.63 16.14 -4.71
C ILE A 247 19.95 16.87 -4.97
N ALA A 248 20.48 16.77 -6.19
CA ALA A 248 21.71 17.46 -6.57
C ALA A 248 21.55 19.00 -6.51
N ILE A 249 20.44 19.54 -7.01
CA ILE A 249 20.16 20.98 -6.92
C ILE A 249 20.06 21.42 -5.46
N ALA A 250 19.41 20.65 -4.60
CA ALA A 250 19.34 20.94 -3.17
C ALA A 250 20.74 20.97 -2.53
N GLY A 251 21.61 20.00 -2.87
CA GLY A 251 23.00 19.98 -2.41
C GLY A 251 23.80 21.22 -2.84
N ILE A 252 23.66 21.65 -4.10
CA ILE A 252 24.30 22.87 -4.61
C ILE A 252 23.81 24.11 -3.87
N ILE A 253 22.51 24.15 -3.54
CA ILE A 253 21.95 25.29 -2.81
C ILE A 253 22.57 25.40 -1.42
N VAL A 254 22.68 24.26 -0.73
CA VAL A 254 23.25 24.19 0.63
C VAL A 254 24.72 24.59 0.62
N GLU A 255 25.49 24.09 -0.34
CA GLU A 255 26.92 24.39 -0.45
C GLU A 255 27.16 25.90 -0.63
N ASN A 256 26.35 26.57 -1.45
CA ASN A 256 26.60 27.97 -1.82
C ASN A 256 25.89 29.00 -0.92
N TRP A 257 24.70 28.67 -0.41
CA TRP A 257 23.85 29.61 0.34
C TRP A 257 23.44 29.12 1.74
N GLY A 258 23.89 27.93 2.14
CA GLY A 258 23.54 27.34 3.44
C GLY A 258 22.14 26.72 3.49
N ILE A 259 21.84 26.04 4.60
CA ILE A 259 20.64 25.21 4.75
C ILE A 259 19.31 26.01 4.76
N ASP A 260 19.33 27.26 5.23
CA ASP A 260 18.13 28.10 5.38
C ASP A 260 17.46 28.43 4.03
N HIS A 261 18.19 28.37 2.92
CA HIS A 261 17.66 28.62 1.59
C HIS A 261 16.97 27.39 0.98
N VAL A 262 17.09 26.22 1.60
CA VAL A 262 16.52 24.96 1.11
C VAL A 262 15.04 24.86 1.39
N GLU A 263 14.55 25.31 2.55
CA GLU A 263 13.13 25.14 2.91
C GLU A 263 12.20 25.86 1.91
N GLY A 264 12.49 27.12 1.58
CA GLY A 264 11.70 27.90 0.62
C GLY A 264 11.80 27.37 -0.83
N PHE A 265 12.97 26.91 -1.24
CA PHE A 265 13.16 26.29 -2.56
C PHE A 265 12.48 24.92 -2.65
N SER A 266 12.60 24.10 -1.60
CA SER A 266 12.06 22.75 -1.55
C SER A 266 10.56 22.79 -1.77
N HIS A 267 9.83 23.67 -1.08
CA HIS A 267 8.37 23.81 -1.26
C HIS A 267 7.95 24.22 -2.69
N PHE A 268 8.74 25.04 -3.40
CA PHE A 268 8.41 25.43 -4.79
C PHE A 268 8.73 24.31 -5.79
N PHE A 269 9.84 23.60 -5.60
CA PHE A 269 10.28 22.49 -6.45
C PHE A 269 9.57 21.17 -6.12
N GLU A 270 8.79 21.11 -5.04
CA GLU A 270 8.26 19.90 -4.39
C GLU A 270 7.07 19.21 -5.06
N GLY A 271 6.57 19.71 -6.19
CA GLY A 271 5.32 19.18 -6.73
C GLY A 271 5.25 19.27 -8.23
N TRP A 272 4.74 20.40 -8.66
CA TRP A 272 4.27 20.57 -10.02
C TRP A 272 5.42 20.71 -11.03
N VAL A 273 6.56 21.29 -10.65
CA VAL A 273 7.71 21.48 -11.56
C VAL A 273 8.28 20.13 -12.00
N ILE A 274 8.59 19.26 -11.04
CA ILE A 274 9.14 17.91 -11.32
C ILE A 274 8.12 17.07 -12.06
N PHE A 275 6.86 17.09 -11.63
CA PHE A 275 5.79 16.39 -12.32
C PHE A 275 5.67 16.84 -13.79
N MET A 276 5.63 18.15 -14.06
CA MET A 276 5.56 18.69 -15.43
C MET A 276 6.81 18.33 -16.24
N ALA A 277 8.00 18.37 -15.64
CA ALA A 277 9.23 17.94 -16.30
C ALA A 277 9.17 16.46 -16.69
N CYS A 278 8.74 15.58 -15.78
CA CYS A 278 8.55 14.15 -16.07
C CYS A 278 7.55 13.93 -17.20
N VAL A 279 6.41 14.63 -17.19
CA VAL A 279 5.41 14.58 -18.27
C VAL A 279 6.01 15.03 -19.61
N LEU A 280 6.75 16.14 -19.63
CA LEU A 280 7.42 16.65 -20.84
C LEU A 280 8.45 15.66 -21.38
N ILE A 281 9.25 15.03 -20.51
CA ILE A 281 10.21 13.98 -20.92
C ILE A 281 9.49 12.78 -21.50
N LEU A 282 8.36 12.37 -20.91
CA LEU A 282 7.55 11.26 -21.43
C LEU A 282 6.95 11.60 -22.80
N PHE A 283 6.44 12.82 -22.99
CA PHE A 283 5.99 13.31 -24.30
C PHE A 283 7.13 13.38 -25.31
N PHE A 284 8.32 13.84 -24.90
CA PHE A 284 9.50 13.86 -25.75
C PHE A 284 9.91 12.45 -26.17
N LEU A 285 9.88 11.48 -25.26
CA LEU A 285 10.13 10.07 -25.56
C LEU A 285 9.11 9.52 -26.56
N ALA A 286 7.81 9.80 -26.35
CA ALA A 286 6.75 9.41 -27.28
C ALA A 286 6.96 10.04 -28.67
N TRP A 287 7.30 11.32 -28.72
CA TRP A 287 7.62 12.04 -29.95
C TRP A 287 8.83 11.45 -30.66
N LEU A 288 9.91 11.12 -29.93
CA LEU A 288 11.10 10.49 -30.49
C LEU A 288 10.77 9.13 -31.12
N MET A 289 9.97 8.31 -30.45
CA MET A 289 9.52 7.02 -31.00
C MET A 289 8.65 7.19 -32.24
N LEU A 290 7.75 8.19 -32.27
CA LEU A 290 6.93 8.51 -33.44
C LEU A 290 7.76 9.05 -34.60
N PHE A 291 8.79 9.85 -34.31
CA PHE A 291 9.71 10.38 -35.31
C PHE A 291 10.53 9.28 -36.00
N LEU A 292 10.90 8.25 -35.23
CA LEU A 292 11.58 7.05 -35.73
C LEU A 292 10.62 6.05 -36.40
N HIS A 293 9.30 6.23 -36.26
CA HIS A 293 8.31 5.37 -36.88
C HIS A 293 8.27 5.59 -38.40
N PRO A 294 8.22 4.53 -39.24
CA PRO A 294 8.27 4.67 -40.70
C PRO A 294 7.21 5.62 -41.30
N ASN A 295 6.00 5.61 -40.72
CA ASN A 295 4.87 6.42 -41.19
C ASN A 295 4.78 7.82 -40.55
N LYS A 296 5.65 8.14 -39.59
CA LYS A 296 5.70 9.42 -38.84
C LYS A 296 4.32 10.04 -38.50
N PRO A 297 3.39 9.30 -37.87
CA PRO A 297 2.10 9.89 -37.50
C PRO A 297 2.31 11.01 -36.48
N SER A 298 1.48 12.05 -36.55
CA SER A 298 1.54 13.15 -35.58
C SER A 298 1.11 12.67 -34.19
N LEU A 299 1.56 13.35 -33.13
CA LEU A 299 1.23 12.99 -31.75
C LEU A 299 -0.29 13.01 -31.48
N THR A 300 -1.02 13.93 -32.12
CA THR A 300 -2.48 14.04 -32.02
C THR A 300 -3.22 12.94 -32.80
N GLU A 301 -2.65 12.41 -33.87
CA GLU A 301 -3.19 11.23 -34.55
C GLU A 301 -2.88 9.95 -33.76
N ALA A 302 -1.70 9.90 -33.13
CA ALA A 302 -1.30 8.78 -32.29
C ALA A 302 -2.07 8.74 -30.96
N LEU A 303 -2.48 9.88 -30.41
CA LEU A 303 -3.30 9.97 -29.20
C LEU A 303 -4.74 10.30 -29.58
N ASP A 304 -5.62 9.31 -29.53
CA ASP A 304 -7.04 9.57 -29.74
C ASP A 304 -7.64 10.26 -28.49
N LEU A 305 -7.68 11.59 -28.55
CA LEU A 305 -8.19 12.49 -27.52
C LEU A 305 -9.63 12.92 -27.81
N GLU A 306 -10.38 12.21 -28.66
CA GLU A 306 -11.70 12.67 -29.07
C GLU A 306 -12.76 12.49 -27.97
N THR A 307 -13.13 13.60 -27.32
CA THR A 307 -14.12 13.65 -26.22
C THR A 307 -15.55 13.96 -26.68
N SER A 308 -15.78 14.08 -27.99
CA SER A 308 -17.10 14.33 -28.58
C SER A 308 -18.11 13.24 -28.19
N GLY A 309 -19.38 13.57 -27.87
CA GLY A 309 -20.40 12.54 -27.65
C GLY A 309 -20.24 11.64 -26.42
N LEU A 310 -19.37 11.96 -25.45
CA LEU A 310 -19.29 11.18 -24.19
C LEU A 310 -20.63 11.14 -23.43
N GLY A 311 -21.43 12.21 -23.51
CA GLY A 311 -22.76 12.25 -22.91
C GLY A 311 -23.74 11.23 -23.50
N THR A 312 -23.66 10.95 -24.81
CA THR A 312 -24.51 9.92 -25.44
C THR A 312 -24.06 8.52 -25.04
N GLN A 313 -22.76 8.33 -24.78
CA GLN A 313 -22.22 7.09 -24.23
C GLN A 313 -22.65 6.87 -22.78
N LEU A 314 -22.62 7.91 -21.95
CA LEU A 314 -23.10 7.84 -20.57
C LEU A 314 -24.59 7.46 -20.54
N ALA A 315 -25.38 7.99 -21.47
CA ALA A 315 -26.80 7.63 -21.60
C ALA A 315 -27.02 6.15 -21.94
N ARG A 316 -26.01 5.40 -22.42
CA ARG A 316 -26.15 3.95 -22.66
C ARG A 316 -26.39 3.14 -21.39
N VAL A 317 -26.11 3.68 -20.20
CA VAL A 317 -26.44 3.04 -18.92
C VAL A 317 -27.94 2.70 -18.80
N ARG A 318 -28.80 3.45 -19.49
CA ARG A 318 -30.25 3.17 -19.56
C ARG A 318 -30.61 1.87 -20.28
N PHE A 319 -29.66 1.27 -21.00
CA PHE A 319 -29.87 0.01 -21.70
C PHE A 319 -29.43 -1.20 -20.86
N VAL A 320 -28.93 -0.99 -19.64
CA VAL A 320 -28.66 -2.08 -18.70
C VAL A 320 -29.97 -2.82 -18.43
N GLN A 321 -29.96 -4.13 -18.67
CA GLN A 321 -31.11 -5.00 -18.46
C GLN A 321 -31.14 -5.56 -17.04
N PRO A 322 -32.32 -5.68 -16.41
CA PRO A 322 -32.43 -6.40 -15.15
C PRO A 322 -32.01 -7.86 -15.36
N SER A 323 -31.29 -8.42 -14.38
CA SER A 323 -30.86 -9.81 -14.42
C SER A 323 -30.85 -10.40 -13.02
N LEU A 324 -31.04 -11.71 -12.91
CA LEU A 324 -30.95 -12.40 -11.62
C LEU A 324 -29.59 -12.13 -10.95
N ALA A 325 -28.50 -12.12 -11.72
CA ALA A 325 -27.16 -11.82 -11.23
C ALA A 325 -27.05 -10.41 -10.63
N LEU A 326 -27.60 -9.39 -11.32
CA LEU A 326 -27.57 -8.00 -10.84
C LEU A 326 -28.44 -7.83 -9.59
N ILE A 327 -29.64 -8.41 -9.59
CA ILE A 327 -30.59 -8.33 -8.47
C ILE A 327 -30.02 -9.05 -7.25
N ALA A 328 -29.57 -10.29 -7.42
CA ALA A 328 -28.97 -11.07 -6.34
C ALA A 328 -27.71 -10.38 -5.79
N GLY A 329 -26.85 -9.85 -6.67
CA GLY A 329 -25.67 -9.10 -6.25
C GLY A 329 -26.01 -7.85 -5.45
N ALA A 330 -27.01 -7.07 -5.88
CA ALA A 330 -27.48 -5.90 -5.15
C ALA A 330 -28.02 -6.26 -3.76
N VAL A 331 -28.86 -7.30 -3.68
CA VAL A 331 -29.43 -7.80 -2.42
C VAL A 331 -28.33 -8.31 -1.49
N LEU A 332 -27.37 -9.07 -2.01
CA LEU A 332 -26.25 -9.60 -1.22
C LEU A 332 -25.35 -8.49 -0.65
N LEU A 333 -25.06 -7.44 -1.42
CA LEU A 333 -24.27 -6.31 -0.93
C LEU A 333 -24.99 -5.56 0.19
N ILE A 334 -26.30 -5.29 0.03
CA ILE A 334 -27.10 -4.63 1.06
C ILE A 334 -27.22 -5.52 2.30
N ALA A 335 -27.49 -6.80 2.13
CA ALA A 335 -27.58 -7.75 3.24
C ALA A 335 -26.23 -7.87 3.97
N GLY A 336 -25.12 -7.91 3.24
CA GLY A 336 -23.77 -7.92 3.81
C GLY A 336 -23.46 -6.63 4.59
N ALA A 337 -23.81 -5.46 4.05
CA ALA A 337 -23.60 -4.19 4.71
C ALA A 337 -24.46 -4.05 5.98
N ALA A 338 -25.72 -4.47 5.90
CA ALA A 338 -26.62 -4.50 7.06
C ALA A 338 -26.14 -5.50 8.11
N ALA A 339 -25.71 -6.70 7.71
CA ALA A 339 -25.15 -7.68 8.63
C ALA A 339 -23.90 -7.17 9.34
N TRP A 340 -23.04 -6.41 8.64
CA TRP A 340 -21.86 -5.77 9.24
C TRP A 340 -22.25 -4.69 10.25
N GLN A 341 -23.19 -3.80 9.92
CA GLN A 341 -23.63 -2.74 10.85
C GLN A 341 -24.44 -3.27 12.04
N MET A 342 -25.14 -4.39 11.87
CA MET A 342 -25.92 -5.04 12.92
C MET A 342 -25.09 -6.07 13.71
N ALA A 343 -23.86 -6.37 13.28
CA ALA A 343 -22.98 -7.24 14.04
C ALA A 343 -22.70 -6.57 15.38
N PRO A 344 -22.94 -7.26 16.51
CA PRO A 344 -22.56 -6.71 17.81
C PRO A 344 -21.06 -6.43 17.79
N GLU A 345 -20.64 -5.27 18.29
CA GLU A 345 -19.23 -5.10 18.70
C GLU A 345 -18.96 -6.22 19.70
N ALA A 346 -18.00 -7.10 19.36
CA ALA A 346 -17.60 -8.13 20.29
C ALA A 346 -17.07 -7.43 21.53
N GLU A 347 -17.70 -7.65 22.69
CA GLU A 347 -17.13 -7.19 23.97
C GLU A 347 -15.81 -7.94 24.15
N THR A 348 -14.71 -7.26 23.79
CA THR A 348 -13.36 -7.81 23.89
C THR A 348 -13.01 -7.94 25.37
N ARG A 349 -12.76 -9.17 25.81
CA ARG A 349 -12.38 -9.44 27.19
C ARG A 349 -10.90 -9.19 27.35
N VAL A 350 -10.55 -8.06 27.98
CA VAL A 350 -9.16 -7.82 28.37
C VAL A 350 -8.81 -8.77 29.53
N PRO A 351 -7.80 -9.64 29.36
CA PRO A 351 -7.39 -10.56 30.41
C PRO A 351 -6.74 -9.81 31.58
N PRO A 352 -6.88 -10.30 32.82
CA PRO A 352 -6.10 -9.75 33.93
C PRO A 352 -4.61 -10.04 33.70
N ARG A 353 -3.79 -8.99 33.67
CA ARG A 353 -2.34 -9.07 33.51
C ARG A 353 -1.60 -8.11 34.45
N GLU A 354 -0.34 -8.42 34.77
CA GLU A 354 0.52 -7.48 35.49
C GLU A 354 1.09 -6.41 34.53
N PRO A 355 1.04 -5.10 34.82
CA PRO A 355 1.63 -4.09 33.95
C PRO A 355 3.12 -4.32 33.68
N PHE A 356 3.62 -3.99 32.49
CA PHE A 356 5.04 -4.17 32.16
C PHE A 356 5.98 -3.31 33.02
N ALA A 357 5.47 -2.26 33.66
CA ALA A 357 6.20 -1.51 34.67
C ALA A 357 6.71 -2.37 35.85
N LEU A 358 6.06 -3.52 36.10
CA LEU A 358 6.45 -4.50 37.13
C LEU A 358 7.41 -5.58 36.61
N PHE A 359 7.86 -5.49 35.34
CA PHE A 359 8.78 -6.45 34.77
C PHE A 359 10.10 -6.51 35.60
N PRO A 360 10.65 -7.72 35.88
CA PRO A 360 11.81 -7.85 36.75
C PRO A 360 13.02 -7.05 36.26
N ARG A 361 13.62 -6.27 37.17
CA ARG A 361 14.88 -5.56 36.90
C ARG A 361 16.11 -6.47 36.88
N GLN A 362 15.96 -7.71 37.32
CA GLN A 362 17.00 -8.72 37.31
C GLN A 362 16.44 -10.03 36.79
N LEU A 363 17.13 -10.60 35.80
CA LEU A 363 16.80 -11.90 35.20
C LEU A 363 18.06 -12.76 35.22
N GLY A 364 18.13 -13.71 36.15
CA GLY A 364 19.36 -14.45 36.43
C GLY A 364 20.52 -13.50 36.77
N GLU A 365 21.56 -13.50 35.95
CA GLU A 365 22.74 -12.65 36.08
C GLU A 365 22.63 -11.31 35.33
N TRP A 366 21.54 -11.10 34.59
CA TRP A 366 21.29 -9.89 33.83
C TRP A 366 20.61 -8.83 34.69
N GLN A 367 21.09 -7.60 34.61
CA GLN A 367 20.56 -6.45 35.34
C GLN A 367 20.09 -5.37 34.37
N SER A 368 18.87 -4.87 34.57
CA SER A 368 18.26 -3.88 33.69
C SER A 368 18.69 -2.46 34.03
N THR A 369 18.72 -1.60 33.03
CA THR A 369 18.71 -0.14 33.23
C THR A 369 17.33 0.33 33.69
N ALA A 370 17.21 1.64 33.94
CA ALA A 370 15.91 2.27 34.01
C ALA A 370 15.16 2.11 32.66
N PRO A 371 13.81 1.97 32.68
CA PRO A 371 13.00 1.99 31.48
C PRO A 371 13.20 3.27 30.68
N ARG A 372 13.27 3.12 29.36
CA ARG A 372 13.43 4.23 28.41
C ARG A 372 12.06 4.57 27.81
N ALA A 373 11.67 5.84 27.93
CA ALA A 373 10.51 6.35 27.23
C ALA A 373 10.79 6.45 25.72
N LEU A 374 9.80 6.12 24.91
CA LEU A 374 9.85 6.34 23.47
C LEU A 374 9.72 7.83 23.17
N ALA A 375 10.18 8.27 22.00
CA ALA A 375 9.92 9.63 21.54
C ALA A 375 8.39 9.80 21.34
N PRO A 376 7.80 10.98 21.63
CA PRO A 376 6.35 11.16 21.62
C PRO A 376 5.66 10.79 20.28
N ASN A 377 6.35 11.02 19.16
CA ASN A 377 5.88 10.62 17.83
C ASN A 377 5.89 9.10 17.65
N VAL A 378 6.94 8.42 18.13
CA VAL A 378 7.05 6.95 18.06
C VAL A 378 6.01 6.30 18.96
N GLU A 379 5.80 6.82 20.17
CA GLU A 379 4.77 6.33 21.10
C GLU A 379 3.37 6.47 20.51
N LYS A 380 3.07 7.65 19.94
CA LYS A 380 1.78 7.90 19.27
C LYS A 380 1.54 6.97 18.08
N THR A 381 2.58 6.72 17.27
CA THR A 381 2.48 5.80 16.12
C THR A 381 2.37 4.33 16.55
N LEU A 382 3.10 3.95 17.61
CA LEU A 382 3.05 2.60 18.18
C LEU A 382 1.65 2.27 18.70
N GLY A 383 1.00 3.23 19.38
CA GLY A 383 -0.37 3.10 19.86
C GLY A 383 -0.61 1.96 20.85
N ALA A 384 0.44 1.52 21.56
CA ALA A 384 0.33 0.44 22.54
C ALA A 384 -0.33 0.93 23.83
N ASP A 385 -1.18 0.11 24.43
CA ASP A 385 -1.81 0.38 25.73
C ASP A 385 -0.80 0.31 26.89
N ASP A 386 0.21 -0.55 26.75
CA ASP A 386 1.33 -0.67 27.70
C ASP A 386 2.59 -1.06 26.92
N TYR A 387 3.73 -0.44 27.24
CA TYR A 387 5.00 -0.76 26.60
C TYR A 387 6.17 -0.72 27.58
N HIS A 388 7.23 -1.43 27.23
CA HIS A 388 8.45 -1.47 28.02
C HIS A 388 9.66 -1.55 27.12
N SER A 389 10.63 -0.68 27.36
CA SER A 389 11.92 -0.65 26.64
C SER A 389 13.05 -0.53 27.65
N VAL A 390 13.91 -1.54 27.74
CA VAL A 390 15.03 -1.61 28.69
C VAL A 390 16.25 -2.29 28.07
N HIS A 391 17.44 -1.93 28.54
CA HIS A 391 18.66 -2.66 28.26
C HIS A 391 19.04 -3.52 29.46
N PHE A 392 19.38 -4.78 29.20
CA PHE A 392 19.94 -5.71 30.15
C PHE A 392 21.45 -5.86 29.93
N PHE A 393 22.20 -5.82 31.03
CA PHE A 393 23.65 -6.00 31.05
C PHE A 393 24.03 -7.18 31.93
N LYS A 394 25.06 -7.91 31.54
CA LYS A 394 25.67 -9.00 32.32
C LYS A 394 27.14 -8.68 32.53
N ARG A 395 27.65 -8.80 33.76
CA ARG A 395 29.00 -8.31 34.13
C ARG A 395 30.14 -8.85 33.26
N GLU A 396 29.99 -10.06 32.72
CA GLU A 396 31.00 -10.73 31.89
C GLU A 396 30.84 -10.46 30.39
N VAL A 397 29.81 -9.70 30.01
CA VAL A 397 29.40 -9.48 28.62
C VAL A 397 29.26 -7.98 28.38
N GLU A 398 30.14 -7.42 27.57
CA GLU A 398 30.20 -5.98 27.33
C GLU A 398 28.97 -5.44 26.58
N ALA A 399 28.43 -6.23 25.65
CA ALA A 399 27.28 -5.85 24.83
C ALA A 399 25.93 -6.09 25.55
N PRO A 400 25.02 -5.09 25.58
CA PRO A 400 23.70 -5.26 26.18
C PRO A 400 22.73 -6.06 25.29
N VAL A 401 21.65 -6.53 25.91
CA VAL A 401 20.44 -6.97 25.18
C VAL A 401 19.33 -5.97 25.45
N GLU A 402 18.78 -5.36 24.40
CA GLU A 402 17.57 -4.55 24.48
C GLU A 402 16.35 -5.46 24.46
N LEU A 403 15.47 -5.30 25.45
CA LEU A 403 14.12 -5.86 25.46
C LEU A 403 13.12 -4.75 25.18
N PHE A 404 12.27 -4.99 24.18
CA PHE A 404 11.12 -4.18 23.87
C PHE A 404 9.84 -5.04 23.87
N MET A 405 8.83 -4.57 24.58
CA MET A 405 7.51 -5.21 24.70
C MET A 405 6.43 -4.16 24.47
N ALA A 406 5.39 -4.51 23.71
CA ALA A 406 4.23 -3.65 23.48
C ALA A 406 2.96 -4.49 23.55
N TRP A 407 2.00 -4.10 24.39
CA TRP A 407 0.73 -4.77 24.63
C TRP A 407 -0.42 -3.93 24.10
N TYR A 408 -1.44 -4.63 23.60
CA TYR A 408 -2.65 -4.07 23.06
C TYR A 408 -3.84 -4.82 23.64
N ASN A 409 -4.78 -4.08 24.20
CA ASN A 409 -6.06 -4.59 24.69
C ASN A 409 -6.98 -5.01 23.54
N ASP A 410 -6.85 -4.32 22.40
CA ASP A 410 -7.57 -4.61 21.17
C ASP A 410 -6.69 -4.29 19.95
N GLN A 411 -6.47 -5.28 19.09
CA GLN A 411 -5.69 -5.16 17.85
C GLN A 411 -6.57 -5.12 16.58
N THR A 412 -7.89 -4.92 16.72
CA THR A 412 -8.83 -4.86 15.58
C THR A 412 -8.81 -3.51 14.85
N GLN A 413 -8.64 -2.41 15.59
CA GLN A 413 -8.66 -1.02 15.08
C GLN A 413 -7.26 -0.41 15.19
N GLY A 414 -6.39 -0.74 14.23
CA GLY A 414 -4.96 -0.47 14.37
C GLY A 414 -4.27 -1.51 15.28
N GLY A 415 -2.95 -1.58 15.23
CA GLY A 415 -2.20 -2.60 15.96
C GLY A 415 -0.73 -2.65 15.55
N THR A 416 0.00 -3.60 16.12
CA THR A 416 1.43 -3.72 15.93
C THR A 416 1.82 -3.97 14.47
N HIS A 417 2.79 -3.21 13.95
CA HIS A 417 3.51 -3.55 12.73
C HIS A 417 4.81 -4.31 13.06
N SER A 418 5.23 -5.26 12.21
CA SER A 418 6.56 -5.86 12.30
C SER A 418 7.67 -4.79 12.32
N PRO A 419 8.79 -5.03 13.04
CA PRO A 419 10.00 -4.22 12.94
C PRO A 419 10.49 -3.99 11.49
N GLU A 420 10.05 -4.80 10.52
CA GLU A 420 10.26 -4.58 9.08
C GLU A 420 9.75 -3.24 8.56
N ILE A 421 8.76 -2.65 9.24
CA ILE A 421 8.17 -1.37 8.88
C ILE A 421 8.88 -0.21 9.61
N CYS A 422 9.22 -0.39 10.88
CA CYS A 422 9.78 0.69 11.71
C CYS A 422 11.30 0.87 11.63
N LEU A 423 12.06 -0.22 11.52
CA LEU A 423 13.52 -0.18 11.53
C LEU A 423 14.12 0.56 10.33
N PRO A 424 13.60 0.40 9.09
CA PRO A 424 14.05 1.19 7.94
C PRO A 424 13.91 2.70 8.14
N GLY A 425 12.83 3.15 8.79
CA GLY A 425 12.61 4.57 9.10
C GLY A 425 13.67 5.16 10.06
N ALA A 426 14.31 4.33 10.89
CA ALA A 426 15.43 4.71 11.75
C ALA A 426 16.81 4.57 11.07
N GLY A 427 16.83 4.21 9.78
CA GLY A 427 18.04 4.00 8.97
C GLY A 427 18.69 2.63 9.17
N TRP A 428 17.97 1.64 9.69
CA TRP A 428 18.43 0.25 9.77
C TRP A 428 17.98 -0.54 8.55
N GLU A 429 18.92 -1.19 7.89
CA GLU A 429 18.64 -2.13 6.80
C GLU A 429 18.52 -3.55 7.34
N ILE A 430 17.64 -4.35 6.76
CA ILE A 430 17.49 -5.77 7.11
C ILE A 430 18.38 -6.57 6.16
N ALA A 431 19.57 -6.94 6.64
CA ALA A 431 20.54 -7.70 5.87
C ALA A 431 20.08 -9.16 5.65
N TRP A 432 19.43 -9.74 6.66
CA TRP A 432 18.87 -11.08 6.60
C TRP A 432 17.63 -11.17 7.48
N LEU A 433 16.60 -11.90 7.05
CA LEU A 433 15.40 -12.18 7.83
C LEU A 433 14.94 -13.59 7.53
N GLU A 434 14.76 -14.39 8.57
CA GLU A 434 14.23 -15.73 8.48
C GLU A 434 13.22 -16.01 9.59
N ARG A 435 12.23 -16.85 9.28
CA ARG A 435 11.26 -17.34 10.26
C ARG A 435 11.75 -18.70 10.75
N VAL A 436 11.95 -18.84 12.05
CA VAL A 436 12.55 -20.02 12.66
C VAL A 436 11.62 -20.54 13.75
N ASP A 437 11.46 -21.85 13.79
CA ASP A 437 10.99 -22.54 14.99
C ASP A 437 12.19 -22.76 15.92
N ILE A 438 12.28 -21.95 16.98
CA ILE A 438 13.42 -22.02 17.90
C ILE A 438 13.30 -23.18 18.90
N ALA A 439 12.11 -23.79 19.02
CA ALA A 439 11.81 -24.80 20.03
C ALA A 439 12.81 -25.97 20.07
N PRO A 440 13.23 -26.58 18.93
CA PRO A 440 14.20 -27.67 18.95
C PRO A 440 15.58 -27.26 19.48
N GLU A 441 15.94 -25.98 19.33
CA GLU A 441 17.25 -25.47 19.75
C GLU A 441 17.29 -25.11 21.24
N VAL A 442 16.14 -24.82 21.84
CA VAL A 442 16.03 -24.43 23.26
C VAL A 442 15.36 -25.49 24.14
N GLY A 443 14.85 -26.57 23.54
CA GLY A 443 14.24 -27.69 24.26
C GLY A 443 12.80 -27.45 24.68
N PHE A 444 12.03 -26.68 23.91
CA PHE A 444 10.57 -26.56 24.13
C PHE A 444 9.83 -27.71 23.47
N ASP A 445 8.77 -28.19 24.12
CA ASP A 445 7.93 -29.29 23.61
C ASP A 445 6.99 -28.84 22.48
N GLU A 446 6.62 -27.56 22.47
CA GLU A 446 5.74 -26.95 21.45
C GLU A 446 6.52 -26.01 20.53
N PRO A 447 6.11 -25.88 19.25
CA PRO A 447 6.74 -24.97 18.31
C PRO A 447 6.73 -23.52 18.80
N PHE A 448 7.88 -22.86 18.70
CA PHE A 448 8.03 -21.45 19.03
C PHE A 448 8.51 -20.69 17.80
N MET A 449 7.57 -20.15 17.05
CA MET A 449 7.86 -19.42 15.81
C MET A 449 8.27 -17.98 16.13
N LEU A 450 9.47 -17.59 15.73
CA LEU A 450 9.93 -16.20 15.79
C LEU A 450 10.63 -15.77 14.50
N ASN A 451 10.76 -14.46 14.32
CA ASN A 451 11.59 -13.89 13.27
C ASN A 451 13.00 -13.63 13.82
N ARG A 452 13.99 -14.18 13.12
CA ARG A 452 15.40 -13.89 13.32
C ARG A 452 15.86 -12.93 12.23
N ALA A 453 16.26 -11.73 12.62
CA ALA A 453 16.73 -10.71 11.69
C ALA A 453 18.15 -10.28 12.02
N VAL A 454 18.99 -10.12 11.01
CA VAL A 454 20.25 -9.39 11.10
C VAL A 454 20.03 -8.03 10.47
N ILE A 455 20.24 -6.98 11.26
CA ILE A 455 20.06 -5.60 10.81
C ILE A 455 21.38 -4.85 10.83
N GLN A 456 21.56 -3.93 9.90
CA GLN A 456 22.80 -3.18 9.72
C GLN A 456 22.56 -1.69 9.50
N LYS A 457 23.50 -0.87 9.96
CA LYS A 457 23.53 0.58 9.74
C LYS A 457 24.99 1.03 9.68
N GLY A 458 25.50 1.26 8.46
CA GLY A 458 26.93 1.44 8.24
C GLY A 458 27.71 0.19 8.65
N GLU A 459 28.72 0.33 9.50
CA GLU A 459 29.48 -0.80 10.06
C GLU A 459 28.79 -1.47 11.26
N ALA A 460 27.77 -0.82 11.85
CA ALA A 460 27.06 -1.37 12.99
C ALA A 460 26.12 -2.49 12.55
N ARG A 461 26.25 -3.67 13.15
CA ARG A 461 25.37 -4.83 12.91
C ARG A 461 24.72 -5.24 14.22
N MET A 462 23.46 -5.67 14.15
CA MET A 462 22.73 -6.20 15.30
C MET A 462 21.95 -7.45 14.88
N ILE A 463 21.71 -8.34 15.84
CA ILE A 463 20.78 -9.46 15.66
C ILE A 463 19.52 -9.20 16.51
N ALA A 464 18.36 -9.47 15.92
CA ALA A 464 17.05 -9.24 16.51
C ALA A 464 16.19 -10.50 16.45
N TYR A 465 15.57 -10.83 17.57
CA TYR A 465 14.46 -11.78 17.64
C TYR A 465 13.18 -11.00 17.87
N TYR A 466 12.13 -11.28 17.10
CA TYR A 466 10.80 -10.72 17.39
C TYR A 466 9.68 -11.67 17.00
N TRP A 467 8.58 -11.62 17.75
CA TRP A 467 7.40 -12.44 17.51
C TRP A 467 6.17 -11.74 18.10
N PHE A 468 4.99 -12.17 17.64
CA PHE A 468 3.71 -11.77 18.21
C PHE A 468 3.24 -12.87 19.15
N GLU A 469 2.82 -12.46 20.33
CA GLU A 469 2.32 -13.33 21.39
C GLU A 469 0.80 -13.15 21.48
N GLN A 470 0.04 -14.20 21.14
CA GLN A 470 -1.42 -14.13 20.99
C GLN A 470 -2.11 -15.38 21.53
N HIS A 471 -2.68 -15.25 22.72
CA HIS A 471 -3.47 -16.31 23.37
C HIS A 471 -2.72 -17.66 23.44
N GLY A 472 -1.44 -17.59 23.84
CA GLY A 472 -0.56 -18.76 23.97
C GLY A 472 0.06 -19.24 22.65
N ARG A 473 -0.16 -18.53 21.54
CA ARG A 473 0.55 -18.80 20.27
C ARG A 473 1.69 -17.80 20.07
N HIS A 474 2.82 -18.34 19.62
CA HIS A 474 3.99 -17.58 19.18
C HIS A 474 3.95 -17.47 17.65
N VAL A 475 3.75 -16.26 17.13
CA VAL A 475 3.50 -16.03 15.70
C VAL A 475 4.62 -15.18 15.10
N ALA A 476 5.24 -15.69 14.04
CA ALA A 476 6.32 -15.00 13.32
C ALA A 476 5.86 -14.27 12.04
N TRP A 477 4.56 -14.22 11.75
CA TRP A 477 4.07 -13.62 10.52
C TRP A 477 2.89 -12.68 10.80
N ASP A 478 3.02 -11.41 10.41
CA ASP A 478 2.03 -10.35 10.66
C ASP A 478 0.64 -10.72 10.17
N PHE A 479 0.54 -11.33 8.98
CA PHE A 479 -0.76 -11.71 8.43
C PHE A 479 -1.40 -12.85 9.21
N ALA A 480 -0.61 -13.86 9.61
CA ALA A 480 -1.12 -14.94 10.46
C ALA A 480 -1.55 -14.40 11.83
N ALA A 481 -0.77 -13.48 12.42
CA ALA A 481 -1.10 -12.84 13.68
C ALA A 481 -2.44 -12.09 13.59
N LYS A 482 -2.67 -11.34 12.50
CA LYS A 482 -3.97 -10.72 12.25
C LYS A 482 -5.08 -11.76 12.11
N MET A 483 -4.90 -12.78 11.28
CA MET A 483 -5.93 -13.80 11.06
C MET A 483 -6.32 -14.54 12.34
N TYR A 484 -5.35 -14.85 13.19
CA TYR A 484 -5.57 -15.49 14.47
C TYR A 484 -6.37 -14.63 15.43
N LEU A 485 -6.09 -13.32 15.53
CA LEU A 485 -6.90 -12.41 16.33
C LEU A 485 -8.37 -12.40 15.90
N LEU A 486 -8.64 -12.53 14.60
CA LEU A 486 -10.03 -12.57 14.11
C LEU A 486 -10.74 -13.83 14.56
N ILE A 487 -10.10 -14.97 14.31
CA ILE A 487 -10.65 -16.26 14.68
C ILE A 487 -10.92 -16.27 16.18
N ASP A 488 -10.00 -15.74 16.98
CA ASP A 488 -10.09 -15.70 18.43
C ASP A 488 -11.11 -14.68 18.94
N GLY A 489 -11.24 -13.52 18.28
CA GLY A 489 -12.32 -12.57 18.53
C GLY A 489 -13.70 -13.22 18.40
N PHE A 490 -13.89 -14.11 17.42
CA PHE A 490 -15.14 -14.86 17.25
C PHE A 490 -15.29 -16.09 18.16
N THR A 491 -14.20 -16.82 18.41
CA THR A 491 -14.26 -18.13 19.09
C THR A 491 -14.14 -18.01 20.61
N ILE A 492 -13.30 -17.10 21.10
CA ILE A 492 -13.00 -16.92 22.53
C ILE A 492 -13.26 -15.49 23.04
N GLY A 493 -13.58 -14.54 22.17
CA GLY A 493 -13.90 -13.15 22.55
C GLY A 493 -12.69 -12.33 22.99
N ARG A 494 -11.49 -12.67 22.48
CA ARG A 494 -10.23 -11.99 22.79
C ARG A 494 -9.56 -11.50 21.50
N THR A 495 -9.13 -10.25 21.51
CA THR A 495 -8.40 -9.58 20.41
C THR A 495 -7.14 -8.89 20.92
N ASP A 496 -6.70 -9.27 22.12
CA ASP A 496 -5.50 -8.77 22.74
C ASP A 496 -4.25 -9.48 22.23
N GLY A 497 -3.09 -8.87 22.45
CA GLY A 497 -1.82 -9.48 22.10
C GLY A 497 -0.63 -8.58 22.38
N ALA A 498 0.57 -9.16 22.31
CA ALA A 498 1.82 -8.42 22.46
C ALA A 498 2.77 -8.59 21.29
N LEU A 499 3.57 -7.56 21.04
CA LEU A 499 4.82 -7.67 20.27
C LEU A 499 5.98 -7.79 21.24
N MET A 500 6.81 -8.80 21.02
CA MET A 500 8.03 -9.04 21.75
C MET A 500 9.22 -8.84 20.83
N ARG A 501 10.25 -8.14 21.30
CA ARG A 501 11.47 -7.91 20.55
C ARG A 501 12.69 -7.89 21.46
N LEU A 502 13.68 -8.69 21.11
CA LEU A 502 15.00 -8.70 21.72
C LEU A 502 16.03 -8.32 20.66
N ILE A 503 16.92 -7.38 20.96
CA ILE A 503 17.99 -6.96 20.03
C ILE A 503 19.32 -6.89 20.78
N THR A 504 20.40 -7.33 20.13
CA THR A 504 21.74 -7.10 20.66
C THR A 504 22.72 -6.75 19.54
N PRO A 505 23.69 -5.83 19.77
CA PRO A 505 24.70 -5.52 18.77
C PRO A 505 25.64 -6.71 18.55
N ILE A 506 26.22 -6.79 17.36
CA ILE A 506 27.32 -7.69 17.02
C ILE A 506 28.60 -6.87 17.13
N GLY A 507 29.45 -7.17 18.12
CA GLY A 507 30.71 -6.47 18.31
C GLY A 507 31.68 -6.62 17.13
N GLN A 508 32.63 -5.69 16.96
CA GLN A 508 33.59 -5.70 15.83
C GLN A 508 34.46 -6.98 15.75
N HIS A 509 34.71 -7.63 16.89
CA HIS A 509 35.47 -8.88 16.99
C HIS A 509 34.60 -10.08 17.38
N GLU A 510 33.28 -9.89 17.32
CA GLU A 510 32.29 -10.89 17.71
C GLU A 510 31.66 -11.52 16.47
N THR A 511 31.54 -12.84 16.49
CA THR A 511 30.79 -13.57 15.45
C THR A 511 29.29 -13.48 15.70
N GLU A 512 28.48 -13.56 14.64
CA GLU A 512 27.02 -13.60 14.75
C GLU A 512 26.53 -14.68 15.72
N ALA A 513 27.15 -15.86 15.72
CA ALA A 513 26.80 -16.96 16.61
C ALA A 513 27.06 -16.64 18.10
N GLN A 514 28.08 -15.83 18.41
CA GLN A 514 28.36 -15.39 19.78
C GLN A 514 27.30 -14.38 20.26
N ALA A 515 26.98 -13.39 19.42
CA ALA A 515 25.93 -12.41 19.70
C ALA A 515 24.56 -13.09 19.85
N GLU A 516 24.27 -14.07 19.00
CA GLU A 516 23.04 -14.86 19.04
C GLU A 516 22.95 -15.74 20.29
N LYS A 517 24.06 -16.34 20.72
CA LYS A 517 24.09 -17.10 21.98
C LYS A 517 23.69 -16.23 23.17
N ARG A 518 24.20 -14.99 23.23
CA ARG A 518 23.80 -14.00 24.22
C ARG A 518 22.31 -13.69 24.12
N LEU A 519 21.82 -13.42 22.91
CA LEU A 519 20.41 -13.12 22.66
C LEU A 519 19.49 -14.26 23.11
N LYS A 520 19.88 -15.50 22.82
CA LYS A 520 19.15 -16.72 23.17
C LYS A 520 19.10 -16.98 24.69
N GLU A 521 20.20 -16.69 25.41
CA GLU A 521 20.20 -16.75 26.88
C GLU A 521 19.15 -15.79 27.46
N MET A 522 19.13 -14.55 26.99
CA MET A 522 18.16 -13.55 27.44
C MET A 522 16.72 -13.90 27.00
N PHE A 523 16.55 -14.47 25.80
CA PHE A 523 15.27 -14.95 25.30
C PHE A 523 14.63 -15.96 26.25
N LEU A 524 15.39 -16.98 26.68
CA LEU A 524 14.87 -18.02 27.59
C LEU A 524 14.40 -17.43 28.92
N LEU A 525 15.19 -16.52 29.50
CA LEU A 525 14.84 -15.83 30.74
C LEU A 525 13.62 -14.91 30.59
N THR A 526 13.46 -14.31 29.41
CA THR A 526 12.33 -13.41 29.12
C THR A 526 11.03 -14.22 28.98
N VAL A 527 11.05 -15.29 28.19
CA VAL A 527 9.87 -16.14 27.92
C VAL A 527 9.32 -16.77 29.20
N ASP A 528 10.20 -17.18 30.13
CA ASP A 528 9.77 -17.74 31.43
C ASP A 528 8.92 -16.76 32.27
N GLN A 529 9.13 -15.45 32.11
CA GLN A 529 8.34 -14.44 32.82
C GLN A 529 7.04 -14.09 32.10
N MET A 530 6.91 -14.39 30.81
CA MET A 530 5.83 -13.89 29.95
C MET A 530 4.41 -14.24 30.39
N PRO A 531 4.08 -15.44 30.89
CA PRO A 531 2.70 -15.78 31.23
C PRO A 531 2.01 -14.83 32.23
N ARG A 532 2.79 -14.13 33.07
CA ARG A 532 2.28 -13.11 34.02
C ARG A 532 1.88 -11.80 33.36
N PHE A 533 2.54 -11.47 32.25
CA PHE A 533 2.36 -10.23 31.52
C PHE A 533 1.50 -10.45 30.26
N VAL A 534 1.74 -11.49 29.49
CA VAL A 534 1.02 -11.78 28.26
C VAL A 534 0.29 -13.11 28.44
N PRO A 535 -0.90 -13.11 29.07
CA PRO A 535 -1.58 -14.34 29.46
C PRO A 535 -2.14 -15.08 28.23
N GLY A 536 -1.82 -16.36 28.12
CA GLY A 536 -2.28 -17.21 27.02
C GLY A 536 -3.71 -17.71 27.13
N GLN A 537 -4.31 -17.71 28.33
CA GLN A 537 -5.70 -18.14 28.59
C GLN A 537 -6.52 -17.02 29.22
#